data_AF-A0A0B8X0I7-F1
#
_entry.id   AF-A0A0B8X0I7-F1
#
_cell.length_a   1.000
_cell.length_b   1.000
_cell.length_c   1.000
_cell.angle_alpha   90.00
_cell.angle_beta   90.00
_cell.angle_gamma   90.00
#
_symmetry.space_group_name_H-M   'P 1'
#
loop_
_entity.id
_entity.type
_entity.pdbx_description
1 polymer ?
#
loop_
_entity_poly.entity_id
_entity_poly.type
_entity_poly.pdbx_seq_one_letter_code
_entity_poly.pdbx_strand_id
1 'polypeptide(L)'
;MSFLKRIISAIKLVFSKPSSPKTDSPVSYPVPPINEPASSNPNERGSLAWYGANYDKAEINPKYLSSAKKAAQTVLAGKERYKVIADHFGLPWWVIGCIHWREASCSFKGVLHNGEKIIGTGRKTSLVPRGRGPFESWEEAAIDAIKFDSIDTKCKRYGLSLEGILKAQEAYNGMGYFNYHPDQLSCYLYSYTNLVKPYGRYTHDGKYDYNADANDYSGIVPIIKLLAEQGEIELVRFQA
;
A
#
# COMPACT_ATOMS: atom_id res chain seq x y z
N MET A 1 42.72 15.85 -27.20
CA MET A 1 43.17 14.85 -26.20
C MET A 1 43.73 15.61 -25.00
N SER A 2 43.25 15.49 -23.76
CA SER A 2 42.56 14.38 -23.14
C SER A 2 41.42 14.82 -22.22
N PHE A 3 40.28 15.14 -22.84
CA PHE A 3 38.95 14.98 -22.23
C PHE A 3 38.73 13.50 -21.77
N LEU A 4 39.52 12.57 -22.33
CA LEU A 4 39.64 11.16 -21.94
C LEU A 4 40.40 10.89 -20.62
N LYS A 5 41.15 11.85 -20.04
CA LYS A 5 41.85 11.64 -18.74
C LYS A 5 41.02 12.05 -17.52
N ARG A 6 39.96 12.85 -17.69
CA ARG A 6 38.99 13.13 -16.61
C ARG A 6 37.93 12.04 -16.46
N ILE A 7 37.63 11.31 -17.53
CA ILE A 7 36.67 10.21 -17.53
C ILE A 7 37.26 8.92 -16.90
N ILE A 8 38.59 8.73 -16.92
CA ILE A 8 39.23 7.53 -16.35
C ILE A 8 39.52 7.66 -14.84
N SER A 9 39.53 8.86 -14.26
CA SER A 9 39.70 9.02 -12.80
C SER A 9 38.39 8.94 -12.00
N ALA A 10 37.23 9.08 -12.65
CA ALA A 10 35.92 8.98 -11.99
C ALA A 10 35.34 7.55 -11.98
N ILE A 11 35.93 6.63 -12.75
CA ILE A 11 35.44 5.24 -12.88
C ILE A 11 36.15 4.27 -11.91
N LYS A 12 37.22 4.69 -11.21
CA LYS A 12 37.94 3.85 -10.22
C LYS A 12 37.61 4.13 -8.75
N LEU A 13 36.59 4.94 -8.45
CA LEU A 13 36.17 5.22 -7.07
C LEU A 13 34.72 4.80 -6.76
N VAL A 14 34.21 3.75 -7.44
CA VAL A 14 32.85 3.19 -7.18
C VAL A 14 32.89 1.69 -6.85
N PHE A 15 34.07 1.07 -6.71
CA PHE A 15 34.19 -0.31 -6.26
C PHE A 15 35.06 -0.42 -5.00
N SER A 16 34.62 0.21 -3.92
CA SER A 16 34.95 -0.25 -2.58
C SER A 16 33.83 -1.20 -2.12
N LYS A 17 34.23 -2.41 -1.68
CA LYS A 17 33.40 -3.45 -1.04
C LYS A 17 32.18 -2.86 -0.30
N PRO A 18 30.97 -3.40 -0.44
CA PRO A 18 29.87 -3.03 0.46
C PRO A 18 30.31 -3.35 1.89
N SER A 19 30.40 -2.32 2.72
CA SER A 19 30.48 -2.47 4.16
C SER A 19 29.20 -3.14 4.62
N SER A 20 29.31 -4.14 5.50
CA SER A 20 28.19 -4.83 6.14
C SER A 20 27.14 -3.81 6.61
N PRO A 21 25.83 -4.06 6.38
CA PRO A 21 24.79 -3.16 6.84
C PRO A 21 24.90 -3.03 8.36
N LYS A 22 25.12 -1.79 8.83
CA LYS A 22 24.98 -1.45 10.24
C LYS A 22 23.52 -1.70 10.61
N THR A 23 23.33 -2.48 11.65
CA THR A 23 22.03 -2.73 12.28
C THR A 23 21.57 -1.44 12.95
N ASP A 24 20.85 -0.60 12.21
CA ASP A 24 20.10 0.49 12.81
C ASP A 24 18.92 -0.11 13.57
N SER A 25 18.86 0.16 14.87
CA SER A 25 17.76 -0.26 15.73
C SER A 25 16.44 0.34 15.22
N PRO A 26 15.30 -0.40 15.30
CA PRO A 26 14.02 0.10 14.82
C PRO A 26 13.61 1.38 15.57
N VAL A 27 13.35 2.44 14.80
CA VAL A 27 12.84 3.71 15.32
C VAL A 27 11.42 3.47 15.87
N SER A 28 11.28 3.58 17.20
CA SER A 28 10.00 3.56 17.90
C SER A 28 9.29 4.90 17.71
N TYR A 29 8.15 4.89 17.02
CA TYR A 29 7.28 6.06 16.91
C TYR A 29 6.16 6.01 17.95
N PRO A 30 5.88 7.10 18.68
CA PRO A 30 4.78 7.15 19.64
C PRO A 30 3.44 6.98 18.91
N VAL A 31 2.63 6.01 19.35
CA VAL A 31 1.27 5.79 18.88
C VAL A 31 0.41 6.99 19.33
N PRO A 32 -0.19 7.78 18.41
CA PRO A 32 -1.10 8.83 18.81
C PRO A 32 -2.38 8.24 19.45
N PRO A 33 -2.97 8.91 20.46
CA PRO A 33 -4.09 8.36 21.21
C PRO A 33 -5.32 8.17 20.31
N ILE A 34 -5.86 6.95 20.35
CA ILE A 34 -7.05 6.53 19.62
C ILE A 34 -8.27 6.99 20.43
N ASN A 35 -8.91 8.09 20.04
CA ASN A 35 -10.15 8.56 20.67
C ASN A 35 -11.38 7.89 20.04
N GLU A 36 -11.42 6.55 19.96
CA GLU A 36 -12.66 5.81 19.69
C GLU A 36 -13.25 5.35 21.04
N PRO A 37 -14.57 5.53 21.28
CA PRO A 37 -15.19 5.04 22.51
C PRO A 37 -15.01 3.52 22.60
N ALA A 38 -14.48 3.05 23.74
CA ALA A 38 -14.19 1.64 23.96
C ALA A 38 -15.47 0.80 23.87
N SER A 39 -15.56 -0.02 22.83
CA SER A 39 -16.54 -1.11 22.75
C SER A 39 -16.30 -2.11 23.86
N SER A 40 -17.37 -2.66 24.44
CA SER A 40 -17.27 -3.77 25.39
C SER A 40 -16.84 -5.09 24.72
N ASN A 41 -16.94 -5.18 23.38
CA ASN A 41 -16.36 -6.26 22.61
C ASN A 41 -15.08 -5.77 21.92
N PRO A 42 -13.88 -6.21 22.36
CA PRO A 42 -12.64 -5.78 21.74
C PRO A 42 -12.57 -6.16 20.26
N ASN A 43 -13.32 -7.18 19.81
CA ASN A 43 -13.39 -7.64 18.42
C ASN A 43 -14.63 -7.11 17.67
N GLU A 44 -15.25 -6.02 18.14
CA GLU A 44 -16.34 -5.38 17.40
C GLU A 44 -15.89 -5.06 15.96
N ARG A 45 -16.78 -5.29 15.00
CA ARG A 45 -16.51 -5.02 13.59
C ARG A 45 -15.99 -3.60 13.40
N GLY A 46 -14.83 -3.46 12.74
CA GLY A 46 -14.19 -2.16 12.49
C GLY A 46 -13.27 -1.65 13.60
N SER A 47 -13.19 -2.33 14.74
CA SER A 47 -12.13 -2.13 15.73
C SER A 47 -10.77 -2.60 15.20
N LEU A 48 -9.66 -2.12 15.78
CA LEU A 48 -8.32 -2.58 15.40
C LEU A 48 -8.15 -4.09 15.63
N ALA A 49 -8.62 -4.63 16.77
CA ALA A 49 -8.50 -6.06 17.02
C ALA A 49 -9.34 -6.90 16.04
N TRP A 50 -10.47 -6.38 15.53
CA TRP A 50 -11.21 -7.04 14.44
C TRP A 50 -10.39 -7.15 13.14
N TYR A 51 -9.65 -6.10 12.76
CA TYR A 51 -8.72 -6.19 11.62
C TYR A 51 -7.60 -7.21 11.86
N GLY A 52 -7.01 -7.21 13.07
CA GLY A 52 -5.98 -8.17 13.45
C GLY A 52 -6.47 -9.62 13.40
N ALA A 53 -7.62 -9.88 14.01
CA ALA A 53 -8.23 -11.21 14.03
C ALA A 53 -8.56 -11.73 12.62
N ASN A 54 -9.03 -10.86 11.71
CA ASN A 54 -9.29 -11.25 10.32
C ASN A 54 -8.00 -11.45 9.53
N TYR A 55 -6.95 -10.65 9.75
CA TYR A 55 -5.64 -10.90 9.15
C TYR A 55 -5.09 -12.27 9.57
N ASP A 56 -5.21 -12.63 10.85
CA ASP A 56 -4.70 -13.90 11.36
C ASP A 56 -5.47 -15.11 10.79
N LYS A 57 -6.80 -14.99 10.66
CA LYS A 57 -7.67 -16.02 10.05
C LYS A 57 -7.57 -16.11 8.53
N ALA A 58 -7.06 -15.08 7.88
CA ALA A 58 -7.00 -15.04 6.42
C ALA A 58 -5.95 -16.03 5.90
N GLU A 59 -6.42 -16.99 5.12
CA GLU A 59 -5.59 -17.94 4.38
C GLU A 59 -5.74 -17.65 2.89
N ILE A 60 -4.61 -17.59 2.18
CA ILE A 60 -4.64 -17.39 0.72
C ILE A 60 -5.25 -18.65 0.10
N ASN A 61 -6.35 -18.48 -0.63
CA ASN A 61 -7.00 -19.60 -1.30
C ASN A 61 -6.05 -20.20 -2.36
N PRO A 62 -5.77 -21.51 -2.35
CA PRO A 62 -4.81 -22.16 -3.25
C PRO A 62 -5.04 -21.85 -4.74
N LYS A 63 -6.31 -21.65 -5.14
CA LYS A 63 -6.68 -21.27 -6.51
C LYS A 63 -6.00 -19.96 -6.96
N TYR A 64 -5.82 -19.02 -6.04
CA TYR A 64 -5.31 -17.67 -6.33
C TYR A 64 -3.84 -17.48 -5.90
N LEU A 65 -3.19 -18.49 -5.31
CA LEU A 65 -1.85 -18.37 -4.75
C LEU A 65 -0.81 -17.88 -5.77
N SER A 66 -0.86 -18.38 -7.01
CA SER A 66 0.05 -17.95 -8.08
C SER A 66 -0.12 -16.46 -8.41
N SER A 67 -1.38 -16.00 -8.54
CA SER A 67 -1.71 -14.59 -8.77
C SER A 67 -1.32 -13.71 -7.60
N ALA A 68 -1.54 -14.15 -6.35
CA ALA A 68 -1.13 -13.44 -5.14
C ALA A 68 0.41 -13.28 -5.07
N LYS A 69 1.16 -14.35 -5.38
CA LYS A 69 2.63 -14.31 -5.48
C LYS A 69 3.10 -13.31 -6.52
N LYS A 70 2.47 -13.30 -7.70
CA LYS A 70 2.78 -12.31 -8.75
C LYS A 70 2.51 -10.88 -8.29
N ALA A 71 1.39 -10.65 -7.60
CA ALA A 71 1.07 -9.34 -7.03
C ALA A 71 2.13 -8.89 -6.02
N ALA A 72 2.50 -9.76 -5.08
CA ALA A 72 3.53 -9.47 -4.07
C ALA A 72 4.90 -9.20 -4.71
N GLN A 73 5.30 -9.99 -5.70
CA GLN A 73 6.55 -9.76 -6.46
C GLN A 73 6.52 -8.44 -7.23
N THR A 74 5.38 -8.07 -7.79
CA THR A 74 5.22 -6.79 -8.50
C THR A 74 5.37 -5.61 -7.55
N VAL A 75 4.77 -5.70 -6.35
CA VAL A 75 4.96 -4.71 -5.28
C VAL A 75 6.43 -4.68 -4.83
N LEU A 76 7.05 -5.83 -4.60
CA LEU A 76 8.44 -5.92 -4.16
C LEU A 76 9.41 -5.30 -5.17
N ALA A 77 9.17 -5.45 -6.47
CA ALA A 77 9.99 -4.85 -7.52
C ALA A 77 10.04 -3.32 -7.46
N GLY A 78 9.04 -2.68 -6.85
CA GLY A 78 8.98 -1.23 -6.63
C GLY A 78 9.57 -0.74 -5.30
N LYS A 79 10.05 -1.65 -4.43
CA LYS A 79 10.43 -1.37 -3.03
C LYS A 79 11.27 -0.11 -2.84
N GLU A 80 12.37 0.03 -3.58
CA GLU A 80 13.28 1.17 -3.40
C GLU A 80 12.63 2.51 -3.77
N ARG A 81 11.73 2.54 -4.75
CA ARG A 81 10.97 3.75 -5.09
C ARG A 81 9.93 4.07 -4.04
N TYR A 82 9.27 3.04 -3.50
CA TYR A 82 8.29 3.21 -2.44
C TYR A 82 8.91 3.71 -1.14
N LYS A 83 10.14 3.30 -0.81
CA LYS A 83 10.87 3.81 0.35
C LYS A 83 11.06 5.33 0.29
N VAL A 84 11.50 5.87 -0.85
CA VAL A 84 11.69 7.32 -1.04
C VAL A 84 10.42 8.11 -0.65
N ILE A 85 9.26 7.61 -1.06
CA ILE A 85 7.98 8.24 -0.75
C ILE A 85 7.61 8.01 0.71
N ALA A 86 7.73 6.77 1.18
CA ALA A 86 7.31 6.40 2.53
C ALA A 86 8.12 7.14 3.61
N ASP A 87 9.42 7.35 3.38
CA ASP A 87 10.31 8.13 4.24
C ASP A 87 9.85 9.60 4.36
N HIS A 88 9.31 10.19 3.29
CA HIS A 88 8.72 11.53 3.35
C HIS A 88 7.54 11.60 4.35
N PHE A 89 6.79 10.51 4.51
CA PHE A 89 5.59 10.49 5.36
C PHE A 89 5.77 9.78 6.70
N GLY A 90 6.91 9.13 6.93
CA GLY A 90 7.12 8.25 8.08
C GLY A 90 6.23 7.00 8.04
N LEU A 91 5.99 6.45 6.84
CA LEU A 91 5.17 5.26 6.63
C LEU A 91 6.05 4.05 6.29
N PRO A 92 5.58 2.81 6.52
CA PRO A 92 6.23 1.64 5.94
C PRO A 92 6.11 1.64 4.41
N TRP A 93 7.20 1.34 3.70
CA TRP A 93 7.23 1.34 2.22
C TRP A 93 6.12 0.49 1.58
N TRP A 94 5.77 -0.62 2.22
CA TRP A 94 4.77 -1.56 1.70
C TRP A 94 3.36 -0.97 1.71
N VAL A 95 3.09 0.07 2.51
CA VAL A 95 1.83 0.83 2.45
C VAL A 95 1.68 1.48 1.08
N ILE A 96 2.74 2.16 0.62
CA ILE A 96 2.77 2.83 -0.69
C ILE A 96 2.67 1.80 -1.82
N GLY A 97 3.37 0.67 -1.69
CA GLY A 97 3.31 -0.41 -2.65
C GLY A 97 1.91 -1.03 -2.78
N CYS A 98 1.21 -1.25 -1.67
CA CYS A 98 -0.16 -1.78 -1.67
C CYS A 98 -1.15 -0.81 -2.31
N ILE A 99 -1.01 0.50 -2.07
CA ILE A 99 -1.83 1.53 -2.74
C ILE A 99 -1.56 1.51 -4.24
N HIS A 100 -0.29 1.56 -4.64
CA HIS A 100 0.06 1.57 -6.07
C HIS A 100 -0.39 0.28 -6.78
N TRP A 101 -0.40 -0.86 -6.08
CA TRP A 101 -1.01 -2.10 -6.56
C TRP A 101 -2.51 -1.94 -6.82
N ARG A 102 -3.25 -1.37 -5.88
CA ARG A 102 -4.71 -1.19 -6.00
C ARG A 102 -5.09 -0.16 -7.07
N GLU A 103 -4.33 0.92 -7.19
CA GLU A 103 -4.66 2.01 -8.11
C GLU A 103 -4.21 1.75 -9.56
N ALA A 104 -3.04 1.11 -9.75
CA ALA A 104 -2.41 1.06 -11.07
C ALA A 104 -1.66 -0.23 -11.38
N SER A 105 -1.87 -1.31 -10.61
CA SER A 105 -1.09 -2.55 -10.74
C SER A 105 0.42 -2.32 -10.73
N CYS A 106 0.86 -1.33 -9.93
CA CYS A 106 2.24 -0.86 -9.85
C CYS A 106 2.84 -0.30 -11.16
N SER A 107 2.02 0.20 -12.08
CA SER A 107 2.50 0.85 -13.30
C SER A 107 3.04 2.25 -13.03
N PHE A 108 4.37 2.37 -12.98
CA PHE A 108 5.09 3.66 -12.86
C PHE A 108 5.01 4.59 -14.08
N LYS A 109 4.25 4.23 -15.12
CA LYS A 109 4.17 4.99 -16.39
C LYS A 109 3.23 6.21 -16.30
N GLY A 110 2.39 6.28 -15.28
CA GLY A 110 1.39 7.34 -15.12
C GLY A 110 1.38 7.90 -13.70
N VAL A 111 0.71 9.03 -13.52
CA VAL A 111 0.55 9.65 -12.20
C VAL A 111 -0.29 8.75 -11.30
N LEU A 112 0.08 8.66 -10.01
CA LEU A 112 -0.61 7.78 -9.06
C LEU A 112 -2.10 8.14 -8.87
N HIS A 113 -2.43 9.42 -9.00
CA HIS A 113 -3.80 9.94 -8.91
C HIS A 113 -4.83 9.22 -9.80
N ASN A 114 -4.47 9.00 -11.07
CA ASN A 114 -5.45 8.61 -12.10
C ASN A 114 -4.82 7.91 -13.32
N GLY A 115 -3.54 7.55 -13.26
CA GLY A 115 -2.83 6.83 -14.31
C GLY A 115 -2.46 7.65 -15.54
N GLU A 116 -2.72 8.97 -15.58
CA GLU A 116 -2.41 9.81 -16.74
C GLU A 116 -0.89 9.87 -17.01
N LYS A 117 -0.48 9.64 -18.26
CA LYS A 117 0.94 9.50 -18.66
C LYS A 117 1.55 10.86 -19.03
N ILE A 118 1.79 11.70 -18.02
CA ILE A 118 2.28 13.08 -18.19
C ILE A 118 3.62 13.39 -17.49
N ILE A 119 4.18 12.43 -16.74
CA ILE A 119 5.45 12.58 -16.02
C ILE A 119 6.57 12.93 -17.03
N GLY A 120 7.33 13.98 -16.72
CA GLY A 120 8.43 14.50 -17.55
C GLY A 120 7.99 15.24 -18.82
N THR A 121 6.70 15.48 -19.02
CA THR A 121 6.20 16.20 -20.22
C THR A 121 5.95 17.69 -20.00
N GLY A 122 6.11 18.20 -18.78
CA GLY A 122 5.77 19.59 -18.41
C GLY A 122 4.26 19.90 -18.41
N ARG A 123 3.40 18.89 -18.58
CA ARG A 123 1.93 19.03 -18.60
C ARG A 123 1.34 18.76 -17.22
N LYS A 124 0.15 19.33 -16.97
CA LYS A 124 -0.69 19.05 -15.80
C LYS A 124 -1.74 17.99 -16.10
N THR A 125 -2.32 17.36 -15.08
CA THR A 125 -3.40 16.38 -15.26
C THR A 125 -4.62 16.99 -15.93
N SER A 126 -5.13 16.32 -16.95
CA SER A 126 -6.41 16.61 -17.60
C SER A 126 -7.53 15.71 -17.07
N LEU A 127 -7.18 14.54 -16.51
CA LEU A 127 -8.10 13.67 -15.78
C LEU A 127 -8.31 14.19 -14.35
N VAL A 128 -9.40 13.79 -13.70
CA VAL A 128 -9.66 14.14 -12.29
C VAL A 128 -8.67 13.38 -11.40
N PRO A 129 -8.08 14.01 -10.37
CA PRO A 129 -8.11 15.45 -10.06
C PRO A 129 -7.36 16.27 -11.12
N ARG A 130 -8.04 17.28 -11.68
CA ARG A 130 -7.50 18.13 -12.77
C ARG A 130 -6.48 19.13 -12.23
N GLY A 131 -5.48 19.46 -13.05
CA GLY A 131 -4.55 20.55 -12.79
C GLY A 131 -3.40 20.22 -11.82
N ARG A 132 -3.13 18.94 -11.55
CA ARG A 132 -1.98 18.49 -10.73
C ARG A 132 -0.70 18.48 -11.57
N GLY A 133 0.45 18.73 -10.94
CA GLY A 133 1.76 18.82 -11.61
C GLY A 133 2.08 20.24 -12.13
N PRO A 134 3.00 20.38 -13.11
CA PRO A 134 3.73 19.31 -13.79
C PRO A 134 4.64 18.54 -12.83
N PHE A 135 4.91 17.27 -13.16
CA PHE A 135 5.79 16.39 -12.38
C PHE A 135 6.96 15.94 -13.25
N GLU A 136 8.17 16.02 -12.72
CA GLU A 136 9.38 15.57 -13.39
C GLU A 136 9.66 14.08 -13.12
N SER A 137 9.15 13.57 -12.00
CA SER A 137 9.27 12.17 -11.60
C SER A 137 7.94 11.56 -11.16
N TRP A 138 7.90 10.23 -11.08
CA TRP A 138 6.74 9.53 -10.52
C TRP A 138 6.63 9.75 -9.01
N GLU A 139 7.76 9.85 -8.31
CA GLU A 139 7.86 10.09 -6.87
C GLU A 139 7.20 11.43 -6.48
N GLU A 140 7.46 12.50 -7.25
CA GLU A 140 6.78 13.78 -7.06
C GLU A 140 5.26 13.65 -7.24
N ALA A 141 4.82 12.97 -8.29
CA ALA A 141 3.40 12.73 -8.54
C ALA A 141 2.75 11.88 -7.43
N ALA A 142 3.48 10.91 -6.88
CA ALA A 142 3.00 10.03 -5.83
C ALA A 142 2.92 10.75 -4.46
N ILE A 143 3.90 11.58 -4.12
CA ILE A 143 3.86 12.44 -2.92
C ILE A 143 2.65 13.38 -2.99
N ASP A 144 2.40 13.95 -4.16
CA ASP A 144 1.24 14.81 -4.40
C ASP A 144 -0.10 14.06 -4.22
N ALA A 145 -0.20 12.84 -4.75
CA ALA A 145 -1.37 11.96 -4.60
C ALA A 145 -1.64 11.57 -3.15
N ILE A 146 -0.60 11.12 -2.43
CA ILE A 146 -0.72 10.72 -1.02
C ILE A 146 -1.22 11.86 -0.13
N LYS A 147 -0.74 13.09 -0.38
CA LYS A 147 -1.21 14.29 0.34
C LYS A 147 -2.66 14.60 -0.01
N PHE A 148 -3.03 14.50 -1.29
CA PHE A 148 -4.38 14.79 -1.76
C PHE A 148 -5.41 13.82 -1.14
N ASP A 149 -5.13 12.52 -1.18
CA ASP A 149 -6.03 11.48 -0.68
C ASP A 149 -5.90 11.20 0.82
N SER A 150 -4.97 11.90 1.48
CA SER A 150 -4.79 11.92 2.94
C SER A 150 -4.57 10.53 3.56
N ILE A 151 -3.92 9.59 2.86
CA ILE A 151 -3.61 8.28 3.45
C ILE A 151 -2.64 8.42 4.63
N ASP A 152 -1.68 9.34 4.56
CA ASP A 152 -0.73 9.59 5.64
C ASP A 152 -1.46 9.99 6.94
N THR A 153 -2.49 10.82 6.80
CA THR A 153 -3.33 11.29 7.91
C THR A 153 -4.19 10.15 8.45
N LYS A 154 -4.72 9.27 7.59
CA LYS A 154 -5.47 8.07 8.01
C LYS A 154 -4.57 7.08 8.78
N CYS A 155 -3.37 6.81 8.29
CA CYS A 155 -2.39 5.95 8.97
C CYS A 155 -1.97 6.54 10.32
N LYS A 156 -1.74 7.86 10.40
CA LYS A 156 -1.47 8.53 11.68
C LYS A 156 -2.66 8.43 12.63
N ARG A 157 -3.89 8.56 12.14
CA ARG A 157 -5.10 8.46 12.97
C ARG A 157 -5.30 7.07 13.57
N TYR A 158 -5.09 6.01 12.79
CA TYR A 158 -5.36 4.64 13.24
C TYR A 158 -4.12 3.92 13.79
N GLY A 159 -2.94 4.50 13.65
CA GLY A 159 -1.67 3.93 14.07
C GLY A 159 -0.94 3.19 12.94
N LEU A 160 0.37 3.01 13.12
CA LEU A 160 1.26 2.32 12.18
C LEU A 160 1.37 0.81 12.45
N SER A 161 0.53 0.26 13.33
CA SER A 161 0.37 -1.19 13.42
C SER A 161 -0.27 -1.73 12.14
N LEU A 162 -0.10 -3.02 11.89
CA LEU A 162 -0.78 -3.74 10.82
C LEU A 162 -2.29 -3.45 10.83
N GLU A 163 -2.92 -3.56 12.00
CA GLU A 163 -4.35 -3.32 12.19
C GLU A 163 -4.75 -1.89 11.82
N GLY A 164 -3.97 -0.89 12.29
CA GLY A 164 -4.21 0.51 11.97
C GLY A 164 -4.05 0.80 10.48
N ILE A 165 -3.05 0.19 9.84
CA ILE A 165 -2.81 0.31 8.40
C ILE A 165 -3.93 -0.35 7.59
N LEU A 166 -4.41 -1.54 7.98
CA LEU A 166 -5.53 -2.19 7.29
C LEU A 166 -6.80 -1.33 7.35
N LYS A 167 -7.11 -0.77 8.52
CA LYS A 167 -8.23 0.18 8.69
C LYS A 167 -8.02 1.45 7.85
N ALA A 168 -6.80 1.99 7.81
CA ALA A 168 -6.46 3.15 7.00
C ALA A 168 -6.62 2.89 5.50
N GLN A 169 -6.18 1.72 5.01
CA GLN A 169 -6.29 1.34 3.60
C GLN A 169 -7.73 1.06 3.18
N GLU A 170 -8.54 0.43 4.04
CA GLU A 170 -9.98 0.30 3.76
C GLU A 170 -10.65 1.67 3.69
N ALA A 171 -10.38 2.56 4.65
CA ALA A 171 -10.92 3.92 4.64
C ALA A 171 -10.42 4.75 3.45
N TYR A 172 -9.23 4.47 2.93
CA TYR A 172 -8.69 5.10 1.73
C TYR A 172 -9.43 4.65 0.47
N ASN A 173 -9.66 3.34 0.30
CA ASN A 173 -10.42 2.82 -0.85
C ASN A 173 -11.92 3.12 -0.74
N GLY A 174 -12.46 3.14 0.48
CA GLY A 174 -13.86 3.43 0.79
C GLY A 174 -14.47 2.44 1.78
N MET A 175 -15.25 2.96 2.75
CA MET A 175 -15.89 2.18 3.82
C MET A 175 -17.20 1.49 3.38
N GLY A 176 -17.42 1.28 2.08
CA GLY A 176 -18.69 0.75 1.57
C GLY A 176 -19.03 -0.64 2.10
N TYR A 177 -18.05 -1.55 2.12
CA TYR A 177 -18.22 -2.89 2.70
C TYR A 177 -18.59 -2.83 4.18
N PHE A 178 -17.88 -2.00 4.94
CA PHE A 178 -18.16 -1.77 6.35
C PHE A 178 -19.60 -1.26 6.57
N ASN A 179 -19.99 -0.21 5.85
CA ASN A 179 -21.27 0.47 6.05
C ASN A 179 -22.49 -0.31 5.54
N TYR A 180 -22.35 -1.06 4.43
CA TYR A 180 -23.51 -1.56 3.68
C TYR A 180 -23.50 -3.06 3.44
N HIS A 181 -22.38 -3.76 3.67
CA HIS A 181 -22.24 -5.20 3.37
C HIS A 181 -21.65 -5.97 4.57
N PRO A 182 -22.40 -6.10 5.68
CA PRO A 182 -21.94 -6.78 6.89
C PRO A 182 -21.54 -8.25 6.72
N ASP A 183 -22.04 -8.87 5.67
CA ASP A 183 -21.83 -10.25 5.32
C ASP A 183 -20.68 -10.47 4.32
N GLN A 184 -19.96 -9.41 3.92
CA GLN A 184 -18.83 -9.49 2.98
C GLN A 184 -17.65 -8.67 3.52
N LEU A 185 -16.48 -9.30 3.69
CA LEU A 185 -15.26 -8.56 4.00
C LEU A 185 -14.80 -7.76 2.79
N SER A 186 -14.14 -6.63 3.06
CA SER A 186 -13.63 -5.74 2.02
C SER A 186 -12.73 -6.47 1.03
N CYS A 187 -13.16 -6.56 -0.23
CA CYS A 187 -12.35 -7.14 -1.30
C CYS A 187 -11.05 -6.34 -1.52
N TYR A 188 -11.02 -5.05 -1.17
CA TYR A 188 -9.79 -4.25 -1.20
C TYR A 188 -8.70 -4.84 -0.29
N LEU A 189 -9.12 -5.40 0.84
CA LEU A 189 -8.22 -6.01 1.81
C LEU A 189 -8.03 -7.51 1.56
N TYR A 190 -9.12 -8.27 1.47
CA TYR A 190 -9.13 -9.71 1.68
C TYR A 190 -9.38 -10.54 0.41
N SER A 191 -9.60 -9.93 -0.76
CA SER A 191 -9.75 -10.69 -2.01
C SER A 191 -8.56 -11.62 -2.23
N TYR A 192 -8.81 -12.83 -2.72
CA TYR A 192 -7.91 -14.02 -2.80
C TYR A 192 -7.72 -14.81 -1.50
N THR A 193 -8.41 -14.45 -0.42
CA THR A 193 -8.41 -15.23 0.83
C THR A 193 -9.66 -16.10 0.97
N ASN A 194 -9.66 -17.01 1.94
CA ASN A 194 -10.83 -17.77 2.38
C ASN A 194 -11.95 -16.90 3.02
N LEU A 195 -11.71 -15.62 3.32
CA LEU A 195 -12.66 -14.77 4.05
C LEU A 195 -13.62 -13.96 3.17
N VAL A 196 -13.48 -14.02 1.84
CA VAL A 196 -14.30 -13.27 0.89
C VAL A 196 -15.21 -14.25 0.14
N LYS A 197 -16.49 -13.91 0.00
CA LYS A 197 -17.43 -14.71 -0.80
C LYS A 197 -17.00 -14.74 -2.27
N PRO A 198 -17.45 -15.72 -3.08
CA PRO A 198 -17.10 -15.76 -4.51
C PRO A 198 -17.56 -14.54 -5.31
N TYR A 199 -18.70 -13.94 -4.93
CA TYR A 199 -19.30 -12.80 -5.62
C TYR A 199 -19.61 -11.66 -4.65
N GLY A 200 -19.81 -10.47 -5.19
CA GLY A 200 -20.15 -9.28 -4.43
C GLY A 200 -18.96 -8.36 -4.25
N ARG A 201 -18.88 -7.32 -5.09
CA ARG A 201 -17.89 -6.26 -4.93
C ARG A 201 -18.32 -4.91 -5.48
N TYR A 202 -17.62 -3.86 -5.04
CA TYR A 202 -17.66 -2.58 -5.74
C TYR A 202 -16.94 -2.69 -7.09
N THR A 203 -17.63 -2.32 -8.16
CA THR A 203 -17.07 -2.29 -9.53
C THR A 203 -16.57 -0.91 -9.92
N HIS A 204 -17.19 0.12 -9.34
CA HIS A 204 -16.89 1.54 -9.50
C HIS A 204 -17.28 2.24 -8.19
N ASP A 205 -16.89 3.50 -8.05
CA ASP A 205 -17.23 4.33 -6.89
C ASP A 205 -18.73 4.30 -6.60
N GLY A 206 -19.07 3.85 -5.38
CA GLY A 206 -20.46 3.73 -4.91
C GLY A 206 -21.30 2.62 -5.57
N LYS A 207 -20.77 1.87 -6.55
CA LYS A 207 -21.53 0.85 -7.29
C LYS A 207 -21.15 -0.58 -6.89
N TYR A 208 -21.88 -1.12 -5.92
CA TYR A 208 -21.78 -2.53 -5.52
C TYR A 208 -22.56 -3.43 -6.48
N ASP A 209 -21.93 -4.50 -6.95
CA ASP A 209 -22.53 -5.54 -7.78
C ASP A 209 -22.44 -6.88 -7.06
N TYR A 210 -23.60 -7.45 -6.73
CA TYR A 210 -23.73 -8.73 -6.05
C TYR A 210 -23.25 -9.93 -6.88
N ASN A 211 -23.20 -9.79 -8.21
CA ASN A 211 -22.85 -10.87 -9.14
C ASN A 211 -21.43 -10.75 -9.68
N ALA A 212 -20.76 -9.62 -9.48
CA ALA A 212 -19.37 -9.47 -9.88
C ALA A 212 -18.46 -10.42 -9.08
N ASP A 213 -17.49 -11.04 -9.76
CA ASP A 213 -16.47 -11.87 -9.12
C ASP A 213 -15.70 -11.01 -8.10
N ALA A 214 -15.80 -11.39 -6.83
CA ALA A 214 -15.17 -10.69 -5.72
C ALA A 214 -13.66 -10.98 -5.61
N ASN A 215 -13.19 -11.95 -6.39
CA ASN A 215 -11.81 -12.42 -6.46
C ASN A 215 -11.26 -12.27 -7.89
N ASP A 216 -11.49 -11.12 -8.51
CA ASP A 216 -10.91 -10.78 -9.81
C ASP A 216 -9.50 -10.15 -9.68
N TYR A 217 -9.21 -9.54 -8.52
CA TYR A 217 -7.93 -8.87 -8.24
C TYR A 217 -7.48 -9.07 -6.79
N SER A 218 -6.18 -9.22 -6.54
CA SER A 218 -5.67 -9.43 -5.17
C SER A 218 -5.99 -8.25 -4.27
N GLY A 219 -6.52 -8.55 -3.08
CA GLY A 219 -6.51 -7.61 -1.96
C GLY A 219 -5.08 -7.41 -1.42
N ILE A 220 -4.91 -6.50 -0.47
CA ILE A 220 -3.59 -6.20 0.11
C ILE A 220 -3.15 -7.24 1.16
N VAL A 221 -4.07 -7.94 1.83
CA VAL A 221 -3.74 -8.92 2.88
C VAL A 221 -2.92 -10.10 2.35
N PRO A 222 -3.27 -10.76 1.22
CA PRO A 222 -2.41 -11.77 0.60
C PRO A 222 -1.00 -11.26 0.28
N ILE A 223 -0.89 -10.01 -0.19
CA ILE A 223 0.40 -9.39 -0.53
C ILE A 223 1.24 -9.20 0.73
N ILE A 224 0.66 -8.63 1.79
CA ILE A 224 1.33 -8.40 3.07
C ILE A 224 1.79 -9.73 3.68
N LYS A 225 0.95 -10.77 3.67
CA LYS A 225 1.32 -12.11 4.14
C LYS A 225 2.53 -12.65 3.39
N LEU A 226 2.51 -12.64 2.07
CA LEU A 226 3.60 -13.16 1.25
C LEU A 226 4.91 -12.37 1.43
N LEU A 227 4.83 -11.04 1.57
CA LEU A 227 6.01 -10.21 1.84
C LEU A 227 6.57 -10.49 3.25
N ALA A 228 5.71 -10.68 4.26
CA ALA A 228 6.13 -11.00 5.62
C ALA A 228 6.75 -12.41 5.71
N GLU A 229 6.13 -13.41 5.06
CA GLU A 229 6.64 -14.78 4.95
C GLU A 229 8.01 -14.84 4.26
N GLN A 230 8.26 -13.94 3.30
CA GLN A 230 9.55 -13.78 2.63
C GLN A 230 10.59 -13.01 3.45
N GLY A 231 10.21 -12.46 4.61
CA GLY A 231 11.08 -11.61 5.43
C GLY A 231 11.35 -10.22 4.84
N GLU A 232 10.56 -9.77 3.87
CA GLU A 232 10.73 -8.48 3.19
C GLU A 232 10.19 -7.30 4.00
N ILE A 233 9.26 -7.58 4.91
CA ILE A 233 8.62 -6.62 5.81
C ILE A 233 8.51 -7.21 7.21
N GLU A 234 8.61 -6.33 8.21
CA GLU A 234 8.28 -6.64 9.59
C GLU A 234 6.94 -5.98 9.95
N LEU A 235 6.08 -6.72 10.67
CA LEU A 235 4.75 -6.26 11.03
C LEU A 235 4.71 -5.84 12.50
N VAL A 236 4.46 -4.56 12.75
CA VAL A 236 4.12 -4.07 14.08
C VAL A 236 2.67 -4.42 14.37
N ARG A 237 2.39 -5.05 15.51
CA ARG A 237 1.03 -5.42 15.92
C ARG A 237 0.47 -4.43 16.94
N PHE A 238 -0.82 -4.17 16.86
CA PHE A 238 -1.55 -3.44 17.89
C PHE A 238 -1.54 -4.22 19.21
N GLN A 239 -1.27 -3.54 20.32
CA GLN A 239 -1.43 -4.07 21.66
C GLN A 239 -2.66 -3.42 22.27
N ALA A 240 -3.61 -4.25 22.72
CA ALA A 240 -4.86 -3.81 23.34
C ALA A 240 -4.65 -3.30 24.76
#